data_AF-A0A2R7M6C9-F1
#
_entry.id   AF-A0A2R7M6C9-F1
#
_cell.length_a   1.000
_cell.length_b   1.000
_cell.length_c   1.000
_cell.angle_alpha   90.00
_cell.angle_beta   90.00
_cell.angle_gamma   90.00
#
_symmetry.space_group_name_H-M   'P 1'
#
loop_
_entity.id
_entity.type
_entity.pdbx_description
1 polymer ?
#
loop_
_entity_poly.entity_id
_entity_poly.type
_entity_poly.pdbx_seq_one_letter_code
_entity_poly.pdbx_strand_id
1 'polypeptide(L)'
;SGALGEDQELPVPLGTVVKDPDGNVLVDMLTPGMRFVAAPGGLGGLGNAALASPKRKAPGFALLGTPGWEGDVVLELKTVADVALVGFPSAGKSSLIAAVSAARPKIADYPFTTLHPNLGVVQAGDARYTIADVPGLIEGASEGKGLGLEFLRHVERCTALVHVLDCATLDPGRDPLSDLDVILAELAAYPVPDGQVPLLERPQIVALNKVDVPEAHELADFVRPDLEARGFRVFEISTVSRAGLRELTFALGEIVEQHRLATIDQAPAERVVIRPRGSEKDFTIKVEGGTYGPVYRILGDKPVKWVQQTDFQNEEAVGYLADRLARLGVEDGLFAAGAVAGATVVIGPGDGIVFDWEPTLSSAAELMTAPRGTDPRLLQSTRRTTNERRERYHERMDAKADARAELEAERLSARAAGIGADGDSSAVGAAGSDVEDEAR
;
A
#
# COMPACT_ATOMS: atom_id res chain seq x y z
N SER A 1 0.51 21.26 29.23
CA SER A 1 0.29 20.19 28.24
C SER A 1 -1.20 19.92 28.16
N GLY A 2 -1.73 19.64 26.97
CA GLY A 2 -3.12 19.19 26.80
C GLY A 2 -3.27 17.70 27.14
N ALA A 3 -4.51 17.24 27.33
CA ALA A 3 -4.81 15.82 27.46
C ALA A 3 -4.58 15.09 26.12
N LEU A 4 -4.20 13.81 26.19
CA LEU A 4 -4.16 12.94 25.02
C LEU A 4 -5.59 12.55 24.62
N GLY A 5 -5.83 12.39 23.31
CA GLY A 5 -7.08 11.81 22.83
C GLY A 5 -7.22 10.35 23.27
N GLU A 6 -8.46 9.87 23.37
CA GLU A 6 -8.75 8.47 23.67
C GLU A 6 -8.48 7.58 22.44
N ASP A 7 -8.00 6.37 22.68
CA ASP A 7 -7.84 5.37 21.63
C ASP A 7 -9.21 4.79 21.25
N GLN A 8 -9.46 4.64 19.95
CA GLN A 8 -10.62 3.90 19.45
C GLN A 8 -10.21 2.49 19.07
N GLU A 9 -10.79 1.50 19.74
CA GLU A 9 -10.56 0.08 19.43
C GLU A 9 -11.67 -0.47 18.56
N LEU A 10 -11.29 -1.21 17.50
CA LEU A 10 -12.18 -1.99 16.67
C LEU A 10 -11.90 -3.48 16.91
N PRO A 11 -12.77 -4.21 17.62
CA PRO A 11 -12.60 -5.65 17.79
C PRO A 11 -12.84 -6.36 16.45
N VAL A 12 -11.91 -7.24 16.08
CA VAL A 12 -11.99 -8.06 14.86
C VAL A 12 -11.89 -9.55 15.21
N PRO A 13 -12.50 -10.46 14.43
CA PRO A 13 -12.33 -11.90 14.64
C PRO A 13 -10.88 -12.36 14.41
N LEU A 14 -10.52 -13.49 15.01
CA LEU A 14 -9.24 -14.15 14.75
C LEU A 14 -9.15 -14.59 13.27
N GLY A 15 -7.96 -14.46 12.69
CA GLY A 15 -7.73 -14.69 11.27
C GLY A 15 -8.12 -13.50 10.38
N THR A 16 -8.37 -12.32 10.95
CA THR A 16 -8.56 -11.10 10.15
C THR A 16 -7.22 -10.61 9.62
N VAL A 17 -7.10 -10.44 8.31
CA VAL A 17 -5.97 -9.82 7.65
C VAL A 17 -6.27 -8.37 7.42
N VAL A 18 -5.35 -7.52 7.84
CA VAL A 18 -5.39 -6.08 7.59
C VAL A 18 -4.53 -5.79 6.37
N LYS A 19 -5.10 -5.15 5.36
CA LYS A 19 -4.44 -4.78 4.10
C LYS A 19 -4.58 -3.30 3.84
N ASP A 20 -3.64 -2.74 3.08
CA ASP A 20 -3.82 -1.43 2.46
C ASP A 20 -4.77 -1.53 1.24
N PRO A 21 -5.29 -0.40 0.72
CA PRO A 21 -6.15 -0.40 -0.46
C PRO A 21 -5.50 -0.97 -1.73
N ASP A 22 -4.16 -0.98 -1.80
CA ASP A 22 -3.40 -1.55 -2.91
C ASP A 22 -3.25 -3.09 -2.80
N GLY A 23 -3.76 -3.70 -1.73
CA GLY A 23 -3.77 -5.13 -1.49
C GLY A 23 -2.55 -5.67 -0.74
N ASN A 24 -1.62 -4.82 -0.31
CA ASN A 24 -0.47 -5.24 0.47
C ASN A 24 -0.91 -5.59 1.91
N VAL A 25 -0.46 -6.74 2.39
CA VAL A 25 -0.76 -7.20 3.74
C VAL A 25 0.04 -6.39 4.76
N LEU A 26 -0.67 -5.72 5.67
CA LEU A 26 -0.09 -4.97 6.79
C LEU A 26 0.15 -5.86 8.00
N VAL A 27 -0.86 -6.66 8.38
CA VAL A 27 -0.78 -7.60 9.50
C VAL A 27 -1.82 -8.71 9.38
N ASP A 28 -1.55 -9.86 9.98
CA ASP A 28 -2.49 -10.98 10.14
C ASP A 28 -2.82 -11.18 11.61
N MET A 29 -4.10 -11.10 11.98
CA MET A 29 -4.58 -11.10 13.37
C MET A 29 -4.83 -12.54 13.85
N LEU A 30 -3.75 -13.30 14.04
CA LEU A 30 -3.81 -14.73 14.32
C LEU A 30 -3.96 -15.09 15.81
N THR A 31 -3.52 -14.21 16.70
CA THR A 31 -3.43 -14.49 18.14
C THR A 31 -4.47 -13.69 18.93
N PRO A 32 -5.19 -14.31 19.90
CA PRO A 32 -6.06 -13.59 20.82
C PRO A 32 -5.34 -12.47 21.56
N GLY A 33 -5.94 -11.28 21.58
CA GLY A 33 -5.38 -10.10 22.25
C GLY A 33 -4.33 -9.33 21.45
N MET A 34 -4.01 -9.76 20.22
CA MET A 34 -3.15 -9.00 19.31
C MET A 34 -3.77 -7.63 19.01
N ARG A 35 -2.95 -6.57 19.05
CA ARG A 35 -3.34 -5.19 18.76
C ARG A 35 -2.47 -4.62 17.64
N PHE A 36 -3.07 -3.89 16.73
CA PHE A 36 -2.39 -3.24 15.61
C PHE A 36 -2.91 -1.80 15.45
N VAL A 37 -1.99 -0.84 15.35
CA VAL A 37 -2.34 0.56 15.11
C VAL A 37 -2.49 0.77 13.62
N ALA A 38 -3.74 0.68 13.13
CA ALA A 38 -4.07 0.91 11.73
C ALA A 38 -4.01 2.39 11.34
N ALA A 39 -4.45 3.28 12.24
CA ALA A 39 -4.54 4.72 12.03
C ALA A 39 -3.81 5.46 13.18
N PRO A 40 -2.53 5.85 13.01
CA PRO A 40 -1.82 6.60 14.05
C PRO A 40 -2.39 8.02 14.22
N GLY A 41 -2.58 8.43 15.47
CA GLY A 41 -3.00 9.77 15.82
C GLY A 41 -1.97 10.85 15.49
N GLY A 42 -2.43 12.10 15.40
CA GLY A 42 -1.59 13.26 15.16
C GLY A 42 -0.70 13.61 16.36
N LEU A 43 0.39 14.33 16.12
CA LEU A 43 1.24 14.85 17.18
C LEU A 43 0.63 16.10 17.80
N GLY A 44 0.63 16.20 19.12
CA GLY A 44 0.24 17.42 19.83
C GLY A 44 1.16 18.60 19.50
N GLY A 45 0.60 19.81 19.56
CA GLY A 45 1.36 21.04 19.37
C GLY A 45 2.40 21.26 20.47
N LEU A 46 3.45 22.02 20.15
CA LEU A 46 4.50 22.40 21.10
C LEU A 46 4.31 23.86 21.52
N GLY A 47 4.08 24.08 22.82
CA GLY A 47 4.02 25.43 23.38
C GLY A 47 5.38 26.14 23.34
N ASN A 48 5.34 27.46 23.48
CA ASN A 48 6.51 28.34 23.47
C ASN A 48 7.65 27.89 24.42
N ALA A 49 7.33 27.41 25.63
CA ALA A 49 8.31 26.94 26.59
C ALA A 49 9.15 25.75 26.07
N ALA A 50 8.55 24.88 25.26
CA ALA A 50 9.25 23.73 24.66
C ALA A 50 10.17 24.15 23.50
N LEU A 51 9.99 25.35 22.95
CA LEU A 51 10.77 25.92 21.85
C LEU A 51 11.91 26.82 22.32
N ALA A 52 11.99 27.08 23.63
CA ALA A 52 13.02 27.93 24.21
C ALA A 52 14.42 27.34 24.00
N SER A 53 15.36 28.17 23.56
CA SER A 53 16.77 27.80 23.33
C SER A 53 17.69 28.97 23.71
N PRO A 54 19.02 28.78 23.79
CA PRO A 54 19.95 29.88 24.06
C PRO A 54 19.82 31.05 23.07
N LYS A 55 19.44 30.77 21.81
CA LYS A 55 19.18 31.78 20.77
C LYS A 55 17.76 32.38 20.86
N ARG A 56 16.79 31.66 21.44
CA ARG A 56 15.38 32.06 21.57
C ARG A 56 14.91 31.86 23.01
N LYS A 57 15.22 32.82 23.89
CA LYS A 57 14.93 32.69 25.34
C LYS A 57 13.44 32.78 25.67
N ALA A 58 12.67 33.54 24.90
CA ALA A 58 11.23 33.71 25.08
C ALA A 58 10.54 33.72 23.70
N PRO A 59 10.30 32.54 23.10
CA PRO A 59 9.61 32.44 21.82
C PRO A 59 8.19 33.03 21.90
N GLY A 60 7.82 33.87 20.94
CA GLY A 60 6.49 34.47 20.80
C GLY A 60 5.48 33.62 20.02
N PHE A 61 5.83 32.35 19.75
CA PHE A 61 5.02 31.44 18.93
C PHE A 61 4.94 30.04 19.55
N ALA A 62 4.02 29.23 19.02
CA ALA A 62 3.86 27.82 19.33
C ALA A 62 3.77 27.04 18.01
N LEU A 63 4.07 25.74 18.06
CA LEU A 63 3.78 24.83 16.95
C LEU A 63 2.40 24.22 17.14
N LEU A 64 1.62 24.19 16.06
CA LEU A 64 0.32 23.54 16.00
C LEU A 64 0.49 22.01 16.05
N GLY A 65 -0.60 21.32 16.38
CA GLY A 65 -0.65 19.86 16.26
C GLY A 65 -0.71 19.44 14.80
N THR A 66 -0.27 18.22 14.49
CA THR A 66 -0.48 17.65 13.14
C THR A 66 -1.82 16.92 13.10
N PRO A 67 -2.49 16.86 11.95
CA PRO A 67 -3.62 15.94 11.77
C PRO A 67 -3.18 14.48 11.99
N GLY A 68 -4.14 13.63 12.36
CA GLY A 68 -3.95 12.18 12.41
C GLY A 68 -3.90 11.57 11.02
N TRP A 69 -3.59 10.28 10.96
CA TRP A 69 -3.75 9.53 9.72
C TRP A 69 -5.23 9.39 9.37
N GLU A 70 -5.55 9.63 8.11
CA GLU A 70 -6.86 9.40 7.51
C GLU A 70 -6.69 8.58 6.23
N GLY A 71 -7.54 7.58 6.05
CA GLY A 71 -7.51 6.71 4.88
C GLY A 71 -8.35 5.45 5.09
N ASP A 72 -8.39 4.64 4.04
CA ASP A 72 -9.09 3.36 4.05
C ASP A 72 -8.14 2.22 4.42
N VAL A 73 -8.67 1.25 5.17
CA VAL A 73 -8.01 -0.01 5.49
C VAL A 73 -8.94 -1.15 5.12
N VAL A 74 -8.42 -2.16 4.44
CA VAL A 74 -9.20 -3.33 4.04
C VAL A 74 -9.02 -4.43 5.08
N LEU A 75 -10.12 -4.83 5.72
CA LEU A 75 -10.14 -5.94 6.67
C LEU A 75 -10.76 -7.16 5.98
N GLU A 76 -9.97 -8.22 5.81
CA GLU A 76 -10.41 -9.47 5.19
C GLU A 76 -10.31 -10.61 6.20
N LEU A 77 -11.43 -11.19 6.60
CA LEU A 77 -11.43 -12.37 7.46
C LEU A 77 -11.04 -13.61 6.64
N LYS A 78 -9.91 -14.25 6.99
CA LYS A 78 -9.42 -15.44 6.28
C LYS A 78 -10.27 -16.70 6.49
N THR A 79 -10.99 -16.89 7.59
CA THR A 79 -11.73 -18.16 7.78
C THR A 79 -13.04 -17.96 8.54
N VAL A 80 -14.12 -18.53 8.01
CA VAL A 80 -15.42 -18.60 8.72
C VAL A 80 -15.45 -19.80 9.67
N ALA A 81 -14.81 -20.92 9.32
CA ALA A 81 -14.69 -22.08 10.19
C ALA A 81 -13.35 -22.83 10.02
N ASP A 82 -12.86 -23.44 11.10
CA ASP A 82 -11.69 -24.33 11.08
C ASP A 82 -11.99 -25.63 10.32
N VAL A 83 -13.22 -26.15 10.41
CA VAL A 83 -13.66 -27.41 9.80
C VAL A 83 -14.99 -27.23 9.06
N ALA A 84 -15.09 -27.83 7.86
CA ALA A 84 -16.31 -27.83 7.07
C ALA A 84 -16.96 -29.23 7.03
N LEU A 85 -18.28 -29.29 7.25
CA LEU A 85 -19.07 -30.51 7.11
C LEU A 85 -19.67 -30.60 5.71
N VAL A 86 -19.33 -31.67 4.98
CA VAL A 86 -19.80 -31.93 3.63
C VAL A 86 -20.64 -33.20 3.61
N GLY A 87 -21.72 -33.21 2.83
CA GLY A 87 -22.60 -34.36 2.74
C GLY A 87 -23.93 -34.01 2.09
N PHE A 88 -24.70 -35.03 1.73
CA PHE A 88 -26.04 -34.90 1.17
C PHE A 88 -27.04 -34.23 2.14
N PRO A 89 -28.24 -33.81 1.69
CA PRO A 89 -29.23 -33.26 2.59
C PRO A 89 -29.67 -34.40 3.51
N SER A 90 -30.11 -34.06 4.72
CA SER A 90 -30.59 -35.06 5.68
C SER A 90 -29.54 -36.06 6.20
N ALA A 91 -28.27 -35.98 5.77
CA ALA A 91 -27.16 -36.76 6.34
C ALA A 91 -26.89 -36.42 7.83
N GLY A 92 -27.48 -35.33 8.33
CA GLY A 92 -27.43 -34.94 9.73
C GLY A 92 -26.33 -33.93 10.06
N LYS A 93 -25.81 -33.19 9.07
CA LYS A 93 -24.78 -32.14 9.25
C LYS A 93 -25.18 -31.08 10.29
N SER A 94 -26.35 -30.45 10.13
CA SER A 94 -26.80 -29.42 11.07
C SER A 94 -27.10 -30.00 12.47
N SER A 95 -27.61 -31.24 12.54
CA SER A 95 -27.79 -31.97 13.80
C SER A 95 -26.46 -32.30 14.47
N LEU A 96 -25.43 -32.63 13.69
CA LEU A 96 -24.07 -32.86 14.18
C LEU A 96 -23.53 -31.59 14.81
N ILE A 97 -23.64 -30.44 14.12
CA ILE A 97 -23.23 -29.14 14.67
C ILE A 97 -23.93 -28.84 15.99
N ALA A 98 -25.25 -29.04 16.05
CA ALA A 98 -26.01 -28.85 17.27
C ALA A 98 -25.60 -29.80 18.41
N ALA A 99 -25.22 -31.03 18.09
CA ALA A 99 -24.84 -32.04 19.07
C ALA A 99 -23.44 -31.81 19.67
N VAL A 100 -22.48 -31.32 18.87
CA VAL A 100 -21.08 -31.14 19.30
C VAL A 100 -20.74 -29.71 19.74
N SER A 101 -21.59 -28.73 19.41
CA SER A 101 -21.31 -27.33 19.76
C SER A 101 -21.48 -27.08 21.27
N ALA A 102 -20.44 -26.50 21.88
CA ALA A 102 -20.41 -26.09 23.29
C ALA A 102 -21.30 -24.88 23.58
N ALA A 103 -21.68 -24.13 22.55
CA ALA A 103 -22.67 -23.06 22.58
C ALA A 103 -23.84 -23.39 21.64
N ARG A 104 -25.00 -22.74 21.81
CA ARG A 104 -26.06 -22.87 20.79
C ARG A 104 -25.48 -22.45 19.42
N PRO A 105 -25.67 -23.27 18.36
CA PRO A 105 -25.25 -22.90 17.03
C PRO A 105 -25.75 -21.50 16.70
N LYS A 106 -24.85 -20.62 16.28
CA LYS A 106 -25.22 -19.28 15.86
C LYS A 106 -25.37 -19.32 14.35
N ILE A 107 -26.54 -18.88 13.88
CA ILE A 107 -26.69 -18.47 12.48
C ILE A 107 -25.80 -17.24 12.35
N ALA A 108 -24.78 -17.34 11.52
CA ALA A 108 -23.80 -16.27 11.42
C ALA A 108 -24.12 -15.38 10.22
N ASP A 109 -24.50 -14.14 10.51
CA ASP A 109 -24.85 -13.14 9.50
C ASP A 109 -23.59 -12.37 9.10
N TYR A 110 -22.65 -13.07 8.46
CA TYR A 110 -21.46 -12.42 7.97
C TYR A 110 -21.81 -11.56 6.74
N PRO A 111 -21.31 -10.31 6.65
CA PRO A 111 -21.70 -9.35 5.59
C PRO A 111 -21.41 -9.81 4.16
N PHE A 112 -20.65 -10.90 4.00
CA PHE A 112 -20.12 -11.42 2.75
C PHE A 112 -20.62 -12.84 2.41
N THR A 113 -21.51 -13.42 3.20
CA THR A 113 -22.13 -14.72 2.91
C THR A 113 -23.55 -14.51 2.38
N THR A 114 -23.87 -15.04 1.20
CA THR A 114 -25.22 -14.99 0.60
C THR A 114 -26.20 -15.98 1.24
N LEU A 115 -25.69 -17.03 1.88
CA LEU A 115 -26.43 -17.99 2.69
C LEU A 115 -25.83 -18.02 4.08
N HIS A 116 -26.66 -17.92 5.12
CA HIS A 116 -26.21 -17.96 6.51
C HIS A 116 -25.73 -19.37 6.88
N PRO A 117 -24.42 -19.62 7.04
CA PRO A 117 -23.95 -20.93 7.44
C PRO A 117 -24.30 -21.20 8.90
N ASN A 118 -24.64 -22.45 9.21
CA ASN A 118 -24.76 -22.89 10.59
C ASN A 118 -23.36 -23.08 11.16
N LEU A 119 -22.97 -22.28 12.16
CA LEU A 119 -21.69 -22.40 12.85
C LEU A 119 -21.87 -22.99 14.25
N GLY A 120 -20.95 -23.88 14.60
CA GLY A 120 -20.78 -24.41 15.95
C GLY A 120 -19.37 -24.16 16.48
N VAL A 121 -19.26 -23.92 17.78
CA VAL A 121 -17.95 -23.86 18.47
C VAL A 121 -17.79 -25.17 19.22
N VAL A 122 -16.75 -25.92 18.90
CA VAL A 122 -16.45 -27.21 19.54
C VAL A 122 -15.32 -27.04 20.54
N GLN A 123 -15.46 -27.68 21.69
CA GLN A 123 -14.41 -27.78 22.71
C GLN A 123 -14.04 -29.26 22.87
N ALA A 124 -12.81 -29.62 22.50
CA ALA A 124 -12.27 -30.97 22.59
C ALA A 124 -11.00 -30.98 23.47
N GLY A 125 -11.17 -31.24 24.77
CA GLY A 125 -10.09 -31.05 25.74
C GLY A 125 -9.68 -29.58 25.79
N ASP A 126 -8.40 -29.29 25.55
CA ASP A 126 -7.87 -27.92 25.49
C ASP A 126 -8.05 -27.27 24.12
N ALA A 127 -8.30 -28.05 23.06
CA ALA A 127 -8.51 -27.54 21.72
C ALA A 127 -9.91 -26.92 21.56
N ARG A 128 -9.97 -25.70 21.04
CA ARG A 128 -11.22 -25.02 20.67
C ARG A 128 -11.17 -24.68 19.19
N TYR A 129 -12.21 -25.03 18.47
CA TYR A 129 -12.28 -24.80 17.02
C TYR A 129 -13.73 -24.60 16.55
N THR A 130 -13.88 -24.07 15.35
CA THR A 130 -15.20 -23.84 14.73
C THR A 130 -15.51 -24.84 13.63
N ILE A 131 -16.77 -25.28 13.60
CA ILE A 131 -17.32 -26.12 12.53
C ILE A 131 -18.39 -25.33 11.79
N ALA A 132 -18.46 -25.48 10.47
CA ALA A 132 -19.54 -24.95 9.65
C ALA A 132 -20.17 -26.02 8.77
N ASP A 133 -21.48 -25.90 8.55
CA ASP A 133 -22.21 -26.68 7.55
C ASP A 133 -21.93 -26.14 6.15
N VAL A 134 -21.78 -27.02 5.17
CA VAL A 134 -21.67 -26.68 3.74
C VAL A 134 -22.99 -26.98 3.03
N PRO A 135 -23.97 -26.05 3.03
CA PRO A 135 -25.15 -26.17 2.19
C PRO A 135 -24.78 -26.11 0.71
N GLY A 136 -25.41 -26.97 -0.10
CA GLY A 136 -25.49 -26.77 -1.55
C GLY A 136 -24.38 -27.38 -2.42
N LEU A 137 -23.47 -28.22 -1.89
CA LEU A 137 -22.45 -28.90 -2.73
C LEU A 137 -23.10 -29.76 -3.84
N ILE A 138 -24.10 -30.55 -3.45
CA ILE A 138 -24.80 -31.60 -4.23
C ILE A 138 -25.92 -31.12 -5.18
N GLU A 139 -26.08 -29.81 -5.40
CA GLU A 139 -27.09 -29.26 -6.32
C GLU A 139 -26.48 -28.70 -7.62
N GLY A 140 -25.37 -29.28 -8.07
CA GLY A 140 -24.65 -28.78 -9.26
C GLY A 140 -23.96 -27.43 -8.99
N ALA A 141 -23.39 -27.27 -7.78
CA ALA A 141 -22.65 -26.06 -7.39
C ALA A 141 -21.50 -25.71 -8.35
N SER A 142 -20.91 -26.71 -9.01
CA SER A 142 -19.86 -26.58 -10.03
C SER A 142 -20.35 -26.05 -11.38
N GLU A 143 -21.66 -26.13 -11.68
CA GLU A 143 -22.24 -25.65 -12.96
C GLU A 143 -22.56 -24.15 -12.97
N GLY A 144 -22.12 -23.39 -11.96
CA GLY A 144 -22.15 -21.92 -12.01
C GLY A 144 -23.52 -21.28 -11.78
N LYS A 145 -24.49 -21.99 -11.17
CA LYS A 145 -25.75 -21.38 -10.69
C LYS A 145 -25.55 -20.55 -9.41
N GLY A 146 -24.67 -19.55 -9.47
CA GLY A 146 -24.57 -18.38 -8.59
C GLY A 146 -24.32 -18.53 -7.08
N LEU A 147 -24.77 -19.62 -6.45
CA LEU A 147 -24.84 -19.75 -4.98
C LEU A 147 -23.76 -20.70 -4.41
N GLY A 148 -23.30 -21.68 -5.19
CA GLY A 148 -22.32 -22.67 -4.74
C GLY A 148 -20.87 -22.19 -4.76
N LEU A 149 -20.49 -21.33 -5.72
CA LEU A 149 -19.09 -20.91 -5.92
C LEU A 149 -18.60 -19.97 -4.81
N GLU A 150 -19.46 -19.06 -4.35
CA GLU A 150 -19.18 -18.18 -3.20
C GLU A 150 -19.12 -18.98 -1.90
N PHE A 151 -19.91 -20.05 -1.79
CA PHE A 151 -19.89 -20.91 -0.61
C PHE A 151 -18.62 -21.78 -0.55
N LEU A 152 -18.20 -22.37 -1.66
CA LEU A 152 -16.96 -23.16 -1.74
C LEU A 152 -15.72 -22.32 -1.44
N ARG A 153 -15.77 -21.00 -1.67
CA ARG A 153 -14.74 -20.04 -1.22
C ARG A 153 -14.59 -19.95 0.31
N HIS A 154 -15.59 -20.37 1.07
CA HIS A 154 -15.49 -20.48 2.52
C HIS A 154 -14.90 -21.83 2.92
N VAL A 155 -15.23 -22.89 2.18
CA VAL A 155 -14.71 -24.25 2.36
C VAL A 155 -13.23 -24.35 1.99
N GLU A 156 -12.77 -23.62 0.96
CA GLU A 156 -11.36 -23.57 0.55
C GLU A 156 -10.43 -23.04 1.64
N ARG A 157 -10.95 -22.44 2.70
CA ARG A 157 -10.13 -21.93 3.80
C ARG A 157 -10.26 -22.73 5.08
N CYS A 158 -11.09 -23.78 5.10
CA CYS A 158 -11.18 -24.71 6.22
C CYS A 158 -9.91 -25.58 6.29
N THR A 159 -9.43 -25.81 7.50
CA THR A 159 -8.27 -26.68 7.76
C THR A 159 -8.55 -28.13 7.37
N ALA A 160 -9.77 -28.61 7.63
CA ALA A 160 -10.16 -29.98 7.36
C ALA A 160 -11.61 -30.08 6.88
N LEU A 161 -11.91 -31.18 6.18
CA LEU A 161 -13.25 -31.54 5.72
C LEU A 161 -13.74 -32.79 6.43
N VAL A 162 -15.03 -32.81 6.76
CA VAL A 162 -15.71 -33.98 7.32
C VAL A 162 -16.83 -34.41 6.38
N HIS A 163 -16.69 -35.59 5.79
CA HIS A 163 -17.72 -36.22 4.97
C HIS A 163 -18.74 -36.89 5.88
N VAL A 164 -19.90 -36.28 6.04
CA VAL A 164 -21.02 -36.81 6.82
C VAL A 164 -21.89 -37.66 5.90
N LEU A 165 -21.84 -38.98 6.09
CA LEU A 165 -22.55 -39.96 5.28
C LEU A 165 -23.72 -40.55 6.06
N ASP A 166 -24.84 -40.75 5.37
CA ASP A 166 -26.08 -41.25 5.97
C ASP A 166 -26.16 -42.77 5.87
N CYS A 167 -26.03 -43.49 6.99
CA CYS A 167 -26.17 -44.94 7.00
C CYS A 167 -27.61 -45.43 7.17
N ALA A 168 -28.57 -44.53 7.44
CA ALA A 168 -29.98 -44.90 7.61
C ALA A 168 -30.87 -44.43 6.45
N THR A 169 -30.28 -44.17 5.27
CA THR A 169 -31.03 -43.71 4.11
C THR A 169 -31.99 -44.79 3.61
N LEU A 170 -33.21 -44.40 3.27
CA LEU A 170 -34.24 -45.28 2.72
C LEU A 170 -34.42 -45.09 1.21
N ASP A 171 -33.61 -44.21 0.61
CA ASP A 171 -33.66 -43.89 -0.82
C ASP A 171 -33.09 -45.07 -1.64
N PRO A 172 -33.88 -45.68 -2.54
CA PRO A 172 -33.42 -46.81 -3.34
C PRO A 172 -32.22 -46.44 -4.23
N GLY A 173 -31.14 -47.21 -4.13
CA GLY A 173 -29.93 -47.02 -4.96
C GLY A 173 -28.93 -46.00 -4.43
N ARG A 174 -29.10 -45.55 -3.18
CA ARG A 174 -28.18 -44.65 -2.49
C ARG A 174 -27.48 -45.40 -1.35
N ASP A 175 -26.16 -45.43 -1.38
CA ASP A 175 -25.33 -46.01 -0.33
C ASP A 175 -24.17 -45.06 0.06
N PRO A 176 -23.59 -45.19 1.28
CA PRO A 176 -22.54 -44.29 1.76
C PRO A 176 -21.31 -44.18 0.85
N LEU A 177 -20.92 -45.25 0.15
CA LEU A 177 -19.76 -45.23 -0.73
C LEU A 177 -20.06 -44.44 -2.01
N SER A 178 -21.22 -44.68 -2.61
CA SER A 178 -21.69 -43.92 -3.78
C SER A 178 -21.85 -42.43 -3.48
N ASP A 179 -22.40 -42.08 -2.30
CA ASP A 179 -22.53 -40.70 -1.84
C ASP A 179 -21.16 -40.01 -1.73
N LEU A 180 -20.18 -40.71 -1.16
CA LEU A 180 -18.83 -40.20 -1.04
C LEU A 180 -18.19 -39.95 -2.41
N ASP A 181 -18.37 -40.86 -3.36
CA ASP A 181 -17.81 -40.71 -4.70
C ASP A 181 -18.39 -39.50 -5.44
N VAL A 182 -19.70 -39.23 -5.29
CA VAL A 182 -20.34 -38.02 -5.82
C VAL A 182 -19.74 -36.77 -5.17
N ILE A 183 -19.63 -36.75 -3.84
CA ILE A 183 -19.04 -35.61 -3.10
C ILE A 183 -17.60 -35.34 -3.55
N LEU A 184 -16.77 -36.38 -3.68
CA LEU A 184 -15.38 -36.24 -4.11
C LEU A 184 -15.27 -35.71 -5.54
N ALA A 185 -16.14 -36.17 -6.45
CA ALA A 185 -16.18 -35.67 -7.82
C ALA A 185 -16.55 -34.18 -7.88
N GLU A 186 -17.49 -33.73 -7.04
CA GLU A 186 -17.86 -32.32 -6.95
C GLU A 186 -16.73 -31.45 -6.37
N LEU A 187 -16.07 -31.93 -5.31
CA LEU A 187 -14.90 -31.24 -4.73
C LEU A 187 -13.74 -31.18 -5.73
N ALA A 188 -13.57 -32.20 -6.58
CA ALA A 188 -12.56 -32.23 -7.65
C ALA A 188 -12.85 -31.20 -8.76
N ALA A 189 -14.12 -30.99 -9.07
CA ALA A 189 -14.57 -30.11 -10.14
C ALA A 189 -14.43 -28.61 -9.80
N TYR A 190 -14.18 -28.28 -8.52
CA TYR A 190 -14.03 -26.90 -8.08
C TYR A 190 -12.60 -26.37 -8.36
N PRO A 191 -12.44 -25.34 -9.21
CA PRO A 191 -11.14 -24.72 -9.42
C PRO A 191 -10.76 -23.85 -8.21
N VAL A 192 -9.67 -24.23 -7.55
CA VAL A 192 -9.10 -23.45 -6.43
C VAL A 192 -8.11 -22.41 -7.00
N PRO A 193 -8.11 -21.14 -6.53
CA PRO A 193 -7.18 -20.11 -6.98
C PRO A 193 -5.70 -20.48 -6.78
N ASP A 194 -4.82 -19.94 -7.63
CA ASP A 194 -3.37 -20.17 -7.56
C ASP A 194 -2.81 -19.83 -6.17
N GLY A 195 -2.06 -20.77 -5.58
CA GLY A 195 -1.41 -20.62 -4.27
C GLY A 195 -2.19 -21.16 -3.07
N GLN A 196 -3.37 -21.77 -3.27
CA GLN A 196 -4.11 -22.47 -2.22
C GLN A 196 -4.10 -24.00 -2.42
N VAL A 197 -4.23 -24.75 -1.32
CA VAL A 197 -4.29 -26.22 -1.35
C VAL A 197 -5.63 -26.67 -1.95
N PRO A 198 -5.63 -27.50 -3.02
CA PRO A 198 -6.84 -28.10 -3.58
C PRO A 198 -7.71 -28.76 -2.51
N LEU A 199 -9.03 -28.70 -2.66
CA LEU A 199 -9.97 -29.22 -1.64
C LEU A 199 -9.72 -30.70 -1.31
N LEU A 200 -9.37 -31.50 -2.32
CA LEU A 200 -9.09 -32.93 -2.16
C LEU A 200 -7.76 -33.25 -1.50
N GLU A 201 -6.83 -32.31 -1.44
CA GLU A 201 -5.53 -32.49 -0.77
C GLU A 201 -5.60 -32.15 0.72
N ARG A 202 -6.73 -31.60 1.18
CA ARG A 202 -6.93 -31.26 2.59
C ARG A 202 -7.15 -32.52 3.43
N PRO A 203 -6.77 -32.48 4.72
CA PRO A 203 -7.15 -33.50 5.69
C PRO A 203 -8.66 -33.76 5.64
N GLN A 204 -9.03 -35.02 5.41
CA GLN A 204 -10.40 -35.47 5.26
C GLN A 204 -10.70 -36.60 6.26
N ILE A 205 -11.84 -36.47 6.94
CA ILE A 205 -12.37 -37.49 7.84
C ILE A 205 -13.75 -37.90 7.34
N VAL A 206 -14.11 -39.18 7.49
CA VAL A 206 -15.44 -39.68 7.20
C VAL A 206 -16.19 -39.94 8.52
N ALA A 207 -17.41 -39.43 8.61
CA ALA A 207 -18.34 -39.64 9.71
C ALA A 207 -19.56 -40.41 9.19
N LEU A 208 -19.64 -41.70 9.53
CA LEU A 208 -20.79 -42.57 9.25
C LEU A 208 -21.86 -42.29 10.31
N ASN A 209 -22.92 -41.59 9.93
CA ASN A 209 -23.92 -41.07 10.86
C ASN A 209 -25.17 -41.95 10.96
N LYS A 210 -25.91 -41.78 12.06
CA LYS A 210 -27.18 -42.46 12.41
C LYS A 210 -27.04 -43.93 12.83
N VAL A 211 -25.90 -44.30 13.41
CA VAL A 211 -25.66 -45.68 13.93
C VAL A 211 -26.52 -46.04 15.16
N ASP A 212 -27.40 -45.14 15.60
CA ASP A 212 -28.46 -45.47 16.56
C ASP A 212 -29.55 -46.39 15.98
N VAL A 213 -29.65 -46.47 14.64
CA VAL A 213 -30.50 -47.42 13.94
C VAL A 213 -29.72 -48.72 13.72
N PRO A 214 -30.22 -49.91 14.12
CA PRO A 214 -29.49 -51.17 13.99
C PRO A 214 -29.04 -51.49 12.57
N GLU A 215 -29.92 -51.31 11.58
CA GLU A 215 -29.60 -51.54 10.17
C GLU A 215 -28.52 -50.58 9.66
N ALA A 216 -28.51 -49.34 10.17
CA ALA A 216 -27.49 -48.35 9.84
C ALA A 216 -26.14 -48.68 10.46
N HIS A 217 -26.13 -49.24 11.68
CA HIS A 217 -24.91 -49.72 12.32
C HIS A 217 -24.30 -50.88 11.54
N GLU A 218 -25.10 -51.88 11.15
CA GLU A 218 -24.62 -53.01 10.34
C GLU A 218 -24.06 -52.54 9.00
N LEU A 219 -24.72 -51.57 8.35
CA LEU A 219 -24.21 -50.97 7.12
C LEU A 219 -22.89 -50.23 7.35
N ALA A 220 -22.77 -49.49 8.45
CA ALA A 220 -21.55 -48.76 8.79
C ALA A 220 -20.36 -49.72 9.03
N ASP A 221 -20.58 -50.81 9.77
CA ASP A 221 -19.59 -51.88 9.96
C ASP A 221 -19.16 -52.50 8.63
N PHE A 222 -20.11 -52.67 7.70
CA PHE A 222 -19.86 -53.25 6.39
C PHE A 222 -19.01 -52.34 5.49
N VAL A 223 -19.27 -51.03 5.45
CA VAL A 223 -18.58 -50.09 4.55
C VAL A 223 -17.29 -49.49 5.13
N ARG A 224 -17.11 -49.53 6.46
CA ARG A 224 -15.90 -48.98 7.12
C ARG A 224 -14.60 -49.51 6.50
N PRO A 225 -14.39 -50.82 6.29
CA PRO A 225 -13.13 -51.34 5.76
C PRO A 225 -12.79 -50.79 4.37
N ASP A 226 -13.80 -50.59 3.52
CA ASP A 226 -13.61 -50.03 2.18
C ASP A 226 -13.19 -48.56 2.23
N LEU A 227 -13.76 -47.78 3.16
CA LEU A 227 -13.39 -46.38 3.39
C LEU A 227 -11.97 -46.25 3.97
N GLU A 228 -11.61 -47.12 4.91
CA GLU A 228 -10.26 -47.17 5.48
C GLU A 228 -9.22 -47.62 4.45
N ALA A 229 -9.56 -48.56 3.57
CA ALA A 229 -8.71 -48.99 2.45
C ALA A 229 -8.44 -47.85 1.45
N ARG A 230 -9.35 -46.87 1.37
CA ARG A 230 -9.17 -45.62 0.60
C ARG A 230 -8.33 -44.56 1.33
N GLY A 231 -7.90 -44.83 2.57
CA GLY A 231 -7.03 -43.95 3.35
C GLY A 231 -7.76 -42.94 4.24
N PHE A 232 -9.08 -43.03 4.39
CA PHE A 232 -9.82 -42.15 5.27
C PHE A 232 -9.78 -42.63 6.72
N ARG A 233 -9.72 -41.69 7.66
CA ARG A 233 -10.05 -41.96 9.07
C ARG A 233 -11.58 -41.98 9.20
N VAL A 234 -12.14 -43.09 9.67
CA VAL A 234 -13.60 -43.31 9.72
C VAL A 234 -14.09 -43.34 11.16
N PHE A 235 -15.16 -42.60 11.43
CA PHE A 235 -15.85 -42.57 12.71
C PHE A 235 -17.33 -42.91 12.53
N GLU A 236 -17.80 -43.91 13.25
CA GLU A 236 -19.22 -44.18 13.41
C GLU A 236 -19.78 -43.27 14.49
N ILE A 237 -20.84 -42.53 14.15
CA ILE A 237 -21.43 -41.54 15.03
C ILE A 237 -22.94 -41.61 15.05
N SER A 238 -23.52 -41.18 16.16
CA SER A 238 -24.94 -40.84 16.22
C SER A 238 -25.11 -39.48 16.88
N THR A 239 -25.75 -38.56 16.18
CA THR A 239 -26.09 -37.25 16.75
C THR A 239 -27.16 -37.35 17.84
N VAL A 240 -27.98 -38.42 17.81
CA VAL A 240 -29.08 -38.65 18.76
C VAL A 240 -28.55 -39.25 20.06
N SER A 241 -27.84 -40.38 19.98
CA SER A 241 -27.30 -41.06 21.16
C SER A 241 -25.98 -40.45 21.65
N ARG A 242 -25.36 -39.58 20.84
CA ARG A 242 -24.02 -38.99 21.04
C ARG A 242 -22.87 -39.99 20.99
N ALA A 243 -23.11 -41.22 20.54
CA ALA A 243 -22.07 -42.21 20.30
C ALA A 243 -21.05 -41.69 19.27
N GLY A 244 -19.77 -41.94 19.50
CA GLY A 244 -18.66 -41.60 18.59
C GLY A 244 -18.32 -40.12 18.44
N LEU A 245 -19.16 -39.21 18.96
CA LEU A 245 -18.96 -37.76 18.82
C LEU A 245 -17.69 -37.28 19.54
N ARG A 246 -17.36 -37.89 20.68
CA ARG A 246 -16.16 -37.52 21.45
C ARG A 246 -14.91 -37.87 20.64
N GLU A 247 -14.81 -39.08 20.14
CA GLU A 247 -13.70 -39.56 19.33
C GLU A 247 -13.51 -38.69 18.08
N LEU A 248 -14.61 -38.38 17.38
CA LEU A 248 -14.61 -37.49 16.22
C LEU A 248 -14.09 -36.08 16.56
N THR A 249 -14.60 -35.47 17.63
CA THR A 249 -14.23 -34.10 18.02
C THR A 249 -12.77 -33.97 18.47
N PHE A 250 -12.25 -34.98 19.17
CA PHE A 250 -10.83 -35.02 19.52
C PHE A 250 -9.93 -35.20 18.29
N ALA A 251 -10.32 -36.06 17.34
CA ALA A 251 -9.56 -36.25 16.09
C ALA A 251 -9.54 -34.97 15.23
N LEU A 252 -10.64 -34.23 15.19
CA LEU A 252 -10.70 -32.93 14.51
C LEU A 252 -9.87 -31.87 15.23
N GLY A 253 -9.94 -31.81 16.56
CA GLY A 253 -9.12 -30.91 17.36
C GLY A 253 -7.62 -31.14 17.13
N GLU A 254 -7.19 -32.40 17.05
CA GLU A 254 -5.80 -32.76 16.72
C GLU A 254 -5.36 -32.20 15.36
N ILE A 255 -6.17 -32.39 14.30
CA ILE A 255 -5.86 -31.89 12.96
C ILE A 255 -5.78 -30.35 12.96
N VAL A 256 -6.74 -29.68 13.61
CA VAL A 256 -6.78 -28.22 13.67
C VAL A 256 -5.56 -27.67 14.41
N GLU A 257 -5.19 -28.24 15.56
CA GLU A 257 -4.02 -27.81 16.31
C GLU A 257 -2.72 -28.07 15.55
N GLN A 258 -2.57 -29.22 14.89
CA GLN A 258 -1.41 -29.50 14.03
C GLN A 258 -1.28 -28.46 12.90
N HIS A 259 -2.39 -28.10 12.27
CA HIS A 259 -2.40 -27.06 11.25
C HIS A 259 -2.08 -25.67 11.82
N ARG A 260 -2.62 -25.31 12.99
CA ARG A 260 -2.27 -24.05 13.68
C ARG A 260 -0.77 -24.00 13.97
N LEU A 261 -0.19 -25.07 14.51
CA LEU A 261 1.25 -25.16 14.80
C LEU A 261 2.10 -25.05 13.54
N ALA A 262 1.75 -25.78 12.47
CA ALA A 262 2.43 -25.69 11.19
C ALA A 262 2.34 -24.28 10.58
N THR A 263 1.20 -23.60 10.75
CA THR A 263 1.00 -22.22 10.29
C THR A 263 1.80 -21.23 11.13
N ILE A 264 1.92 -21.44 12.45
CA ILE A 264 2.72 -20.60 13.35
C ILE A 264 4.22 -20.74 13.04
N ASP A 265 4.72 -21.96 12.78
CA ASP A 265 6.11 -22.19 12.40
C ASP A 265 6.46 -21.60 11.04
N GLN A 266 5.47 -21.49 10.14
CA GLN A 266 5.59 -20.83 8.84
C GLN A 266 5.32 -19.33 8.89
N ALA A 267 4.65 -18.84 9.94
CA ALA A 267 4.44 -17.42 10.14
C ALA A 267 5.80 -16.79 10.40
N PRO A 268 6.21 -15.78 9.61
CA PRO A 268 7.47 -15.09 9.88
C PRO A 268 7.41 -14.57 11.32
N ALA A 269 8.27 -15.12 12.18
CA ALA A 269 8.41 -14.75 13.59
C ALA A 269 8.24 -13.25 13.73
N GLU A 270 7.35 -12.82 14.64
CA GLU A 270 6.94 -11.43 14.88
C GLU A 270 8.07 -10.46 14.54
N ARG A 271 8.12 -10.06 13.27
CA ARG A 271 8.79 -8.83 12.94
C ARG A 271 7.78 -7.85 13.48
N VAL A 272 8.06 -7.33 14.67
CA VAL A 272 7.82 -5.92 14.90
C VAL A 272 8.50 -5.27 13.70
N VAL A 273 7.74 -5.07 12.62
CA VAL A 273 8.12 -4.14 11.58
C VAL A 273 7.92 -2.79 12.27
N ILE A 274 8.82 -2.49 13.23
CA ILE A 274 9.53 -1.23 13.16
C ILE A 274 9.92 -1.21 11.71
N ARG A 275 9.24 -0.42 10.89
CA ARG A 275 9.87 0.06 9.69
C ARG A 275 10.92 1.00 10.27
N PRO A 276 12.21 0.62 10.46
CA PRO A 276 13.19 1.65 10.27
C PRO A 276 12.92 2.03 8.81
N ARG A 277 12.32 3.21 8.59
CA ARG A 277 12.50 3.89 7.33
C ARG A 277 13.99 4.18 7.25
N GLY A 278 14.75 3.14 6.94
CA GLY A 278 16.18 3.16 6.75
C GLY A 278 16.37 3.93 5.46
N SER A 279 16.79 5.18 5.59
CA SER A 279 17.28 6.02 4.51
C SER A 279 16.35 6.16 3.29
N GLU A 280 15.05 6.30 3.48
CA GLU A 280 14.31 7.12 2.52
C GLU A 280 14.86 8.54 2.68
N LYS A 281 15.24 9.18 1.58
CA LYS A 281 15.63 10.60 1.63
C LYS A 281 14.51 11.34 2.35
N ASP A 282 14.86 12.11 3.37
CA ASP A 282 13.89 12.83 4.22
C ASP A 282 12.91 13.69 3.41
N PHE A 283 13.31 14.04 2.17
CA PHE A 283 12.50 14.67 1.16
C PHE A 283 13.04 14.36 -0.26
N THR A 284 12.20 14.56 -1.27
CA THR A 284 12.54 14.55 -2.70
C THR A 284 11.97 15.79 -3.36
N ILE A 285 12.68 16.37 -4.32
CA ILE A 285 12.24 17.53 -5.09
C ILE A 285 11.90 17.08 -6.50
N LYS A 286 10.68 17.35 -6.95
CA LYS A 286 10.24 17.13 -8.34
C LYS A 286 10.05 18.49 -9.01
N VAL A 287 10.57 18.64 -10.21
CA VAL A 287 10.35 19.84 -11.04
C VAL A 287 9.11 19.58 -11.90
N GLU A 288 8.06 20.36 -11.68
CA GLU A 288 6.82 20.34 -12.45
C GLU A 288 6.80 21.56 -13.38
N GLY A 289 6.28 21.39 -14.61
CA GLY A 289 6.11 22.52 -15.53
C GLY A 289 4.85 23.31 -15.18
N GLY A 290 4.99 24.61 -14.92
CA GLY A 290 3.86 25.52 -14.69
C GLY A 290 3.68 26.53 -15.82
N THR A 291 2.50 27.15 -15.89
CA THR A 291 2.14 28.17 -16.90
C THR A 291 3.06 29.40 -16.88
N TYR A 292 3.69 29.69 -15.73
CA TYR A 292 4.55 30.87 -15.52
C TYR A 292 6.01 30.52 -15.16
N GLY A 293 6.43 29.26 -15.29
CA GLY A 293 7.79 28.81 -14.95
C GLY A 293 7.82 27.42 -14.31
N PRO A 294 9.02 26.87 -14.02
CA PRO A 294 9.17 25.61 -13.31
C PRO A 294 8.72 25.76 -11.85
N VAL A 295 7.86 24.86 -11.40
CA VAL A 295 7.40 24.74 -10.02
C VAL A 295 8.15 23.61 -9.35
N TYR A 296 8.73 23.86 -8.19
CA TYR A 296 9.52 22.86 -7.46
C TYR A 296 8.67 22.26 -6.35
N ARG A 297 8.26 21.00 -6.49
CA ARG A 297 7.48 20.29 -5.48
C ARG A 297 8.37 19.48 -4.55
N ILE A 298 8.33 19.80 -3.26
CA ILE A 298 9.01 19.07 -2.20
C ILE A 298 8.04 18.04 -1.62
N LEU A 299 8.40 16.77 -1.74
CA LEU A 299 7.67 15.63 -1.19
C LEU A 299 8.49 14.99 -0.06
N GLY A 300 7.94 14.94 1.14
CA GLY A 300 8.57 14.27 2.29
C GLY A 300 7.78 14.47 3.56
N ASP A 301 7.72 13.45 4.42
CA ASP A 301 6.91 13.47 5.64
C ASP A 301 7.34 14.58 6.61
N LYS A 302 8.65 14.86 6.72
CA LYS A 302 9.19 15.88 7.63
C LYS A 302 8.83 17.30 7.18
N PRO A 303 9.17 17.75 5.94
CA PRO A 303 8.77 19.08 5.46
C PRO A 303 7.26 19.31 5.54
N VAL A 304 6.46 18.32 5.11
CA VAL A 304 4.99 18.43 5.13
C VAL A 304 4.47 18.62 6.55
N LYS A 305 4.96 17.82 7.52
CA LYS A 305 4.57 17.98 8.92
C LYS A 305 4.97 19.34 9.48
N TRP A 306 6.19 19.82 9.20
CA TRP A 306 6.62 21.12 9.73
C TRP A 306 5.80 22.28 9.19
N VAL A 307 5.44 22.23 7.91
CA VAL A 307 4.54 23.19 7.28
C VAL A 307 3.17 23.16 7.96
N GLN A 308 2.59 21.99 8.20
CA GLN A 308 1.32 21.85 8.95
C GLN A 308 1.39 22.35 10.39
N GLN A 309 2.55 22.23 11.05
CA GLN A 309 2.77 22.69 12.42
C GLN A 309 3.01 24.20 12.53
N THR A 310 3.26 24.89 11.42
CA THR A 310 3.66 26.30 11.43
C THR A 310 2.43 27.20 11.32
N ASP A 311 2.34 28.18 12.22
CA ASP A 311 1.36 29.27 12.09
C ASP A 311 1.94 30.37 11.18
N PHE A 312 1.44 30.45 9.95
CA PHE A 312 1.88 31.42 8.95
C PHE A 312 1.48 32.86 9.26
N GLN A 313 0.63 33.11 10.26
CA GLN A 313 0.32 34.47 10.72
C GLN A 313 1.42 35.03 11.63
N ASN A 314 2.38 34.21 12.06
CA ASN A 314 3.45 34.60 12.97
C ASN A 314 4.81 34.56 12.27
N GLU A 315 5.43 35.73 12.09
CA GLU A 315 6.74 35.86 11.41
C GLU A 315 7.85 35.06 12.10
N GLU A 316 7.83 34.92 13.44
CA GLU A 316 8.84 34.14 14.17
C GLU A 316 8.69 32.63 13.89
N ALA A 317 7.46 32.15 13.72
CA ALA A 317 7.18 30.76 13.37
C ALA A 317 7.62 30.44 11.93
N VAL A 318 7.40 31.37 11.00
CA VAL A 318 7.88 31.25 9.61
C VAL A 318 9.41 31.22 9.56
N GLY A 319 10.09 32.10 10.29
CA GLY A 319 11.56 32.06 10.39
C GLY A 319 12.07 30.76 11.01
N TYR A 320 11.34 30.20 11.98
CA TYR A 320 11.67 28.91 12.57
C TYR A 320 11.49 27.72 11.60
N LEU A 321 10.48 27.77 10.74
CA LEU A 321 10.30 26.81 9.65
C LEU A 321 11.46 26.90 8.65
N ALA A 322 11.87 28.11 8.24
CA ALA A 322 12.99 28.33 7.33
C ALA A 322 14.29 27.73 7.88
N ASP A 323 14.63 28.01 9.14
CA ASP A 323 15.80 27.40 9.81
C ASP A 323 15.78 25.87 9.78
N ARG A 324 14.60 25.26 9.95
CA ARG A 324 14.44 23.81 9.94
C ARG A 324 14.62 23.23 8.53
N LEU A 325 14.05 23.86 7.51
CA LEU A 325 14.19 23.45 6.11
C LEU A 325 15.63 23.60 5.63
N ALA A 326 16.31 24.68 5.99
CA ALA A 326 17.73 24.89 5.73
C ALA A 326 18.57 23.77 6.37
N ARG A 327 18.33 23.46 7.65
CA ARG A 327 19.04 22.40 8.36
C ARG A 327 18.77 20.99 7.79
N LEU A 328 17.61 20.80 7.16
CA LEU A 328 17.27 19.56 6.47
C LEU A 328 17.99 19.44 5.10
N GLY A 329 18.52 20.54 4.56
CA GLY A 329 19.18 20.58 3.25
C GLY A 329 18.23 20.83 2.08
N VAL A 330 17.01 21.34 2.34
CA VAL A 330 16.03 21.62 1.28
C VAL A 330 16.53 22.72 0.34
N GLU A 331 17.22 23.74 0.87
CA GLU A 331 17.79 24.83 0.06
C GLU A 331 18.85 24.32 -0.91
N ASP A 332 19.77 23.48 -0.45
CA ASP A 332 20.80 22.86 -1.29
C ASP A 332 20.17 22.01 -2.40
N GLY A 333 19.10 21.28 -2.06
CA GLY A 333 18.33 20.49 -3.02
C GLY A 333 17.63 21.34 -4.08
N LEU A 334 17.03 22.47 -3.69
CA LEU A 334 16.39 23.40 -4.63
C LEU A 334 17.43 24.03 -5.57
N PHE A 335 18.58 24.42 -5.03
CA PHE A 335 19.68 24.96 -5.84
C PHE A 335 20.21 23.91 -6.83
N ALA A 336 20.43 22.67 -6.38
CA ALA A 336 20.85 21.56 -7.24
C ALA A 336 19.80 21.22 -8.33
N ALA A 337 18.52 21.46 -8.06
CA ALA A 337 17.43 21.30 -9.04
C ALA A 337 17.33 22.49 -10.03
N GLY A 338 18.11 23.55 -9.85
CA GLY A 338 18.13 24.73 -10.72
C GLY A 338 17.17 25.85 -10.31
N ALA A 339 16.67 25.85 -9.07
CA ALA A 339 15.83 26.94 -8.58
C ALA A 339 16.61 28.27 -8.56
N VAL A 340 15.95 29.34 -8.99
CA VAL A 340 16.46 30.71 -8.94
C VAL A 340 15.72 31.44 -7.82
N ALA A 341 16.30 32.52 -7.27
CA ALA A 341 15.58 33.38 -6.33
C ALA A 341 14.24 33.84 -6.93
N GLY A 342 13.17 33.72 -6.14
CA GLY A 342 11.79 33.94 -6.57
C GLY A 342 11.13 32.74 -7.24
N ALA A 343 11.75 31.56 -7.27
CA ALA A 343 11.12 30.35 -7.79
C ALA A 343 9.94 29.91 -6.91
N THR A 344 8.85 29.50 -7.55
CA THR A 344 7.67 28.96 -6.86
C THR A 344 7.96 27.54 -6.36
N VAL A 345 7.84 27.36 -5.05
CA VAL A 345 8.04 26.07 -4.37
C VAL A 345 6.75 25.64 -3.70
N VAL A 346 6.44 24.35 -3.80
CA VAL A 346 5.26 23.75 -3.17
C VAL A 346 5.70 22.64 -2.24
N ILE A 347 5.36 22.73 -0.95
CA ILE A 347 5.60 21.63 0.00
C ILE A 347 4.30 20.85 0.20
N GLY A 348 4.32 19.58 -0.22
CA GLY A 348 3.23 18.63 0.00
C GLY A 348 2.60 18.04 -1.27
N PRO A 349 1.88 16.91 -1.12
CA PRO A 349 1.10 16.32 -2.21
C PRO A 349 -0.18 17.14 -2.47
N GLY A 350 -0.62 17.20 -3.74
CA GLY A 350 -1.85 17.92 -4.13
C GLY A 350 -1.77 19.43 -3.84
N ASP A 351 -2.74 19.92 -3.06
CA ASP A 351 -2.89 21.31 -2.59
C ASP A 351 -1.88 21.65 -1.46
N GLY A 352 -0.59 21.44 -1.75
CA GLY A 352 0.50 21.80 -0.85
C GLY A 352 0.63 23.31 -0.67
N ILE A 353 1.35 23.74 0.36
CA ILE A 353 1.58 25.17 0.63
C ILE A 353 2.59 25.72 -0.37
N VAL A 354 2.20 26.80 -1.05
CA VAL A 354 3.00 27.50 -2.07
C VAL A 354 3.73 28.68 -1.44
N PHE A 355 5.01 28.84 -1.77
CA PHE A 355 5.80 29.99 -1.37
C PHE A 355 6.83 30.33 -2.45
N ASP A 356 7.26 31.59 -2.44
CA ASP A 356 8.37 32.05 -3.26
C ASP A 356 9.68 31.83 -2.51
N TRP A 357 10.61 31.13 -3.14
CA TRP A 357 11.86 30.78 -2.49
C TRP A 357 12.91 31.89 -2.66
N GLU A 358 13.43 32.36 -1.53
CA GLU A 358 14.60 33.24 -1.48
C GLU A 358 15.77 32.50 -0.80
N PRO A 359 16.95 32.39 -1.45
CA PRO A 359 18.08 31.68 -0.89
C PRO A 359 18.66 32.44 0.32
N THR A 360 18.95 31.72 1.41
CA THR A 360 19.68 32.32 2.53
C THR A 360 21.14 32.55 2.16
N LEU A 361 21.75 33.62 2.70
CA LEU A 361 23.12 34.05 2.39
C LEU A 361 24.18 32.96 2.66
N SER A 362 23.93 32.06 3.61
CA SER A 362 24.82 30.94 3.96
C SER A 362 24.88 29.86 2.87
N SER A 363 23.72 29.48 2.32
CA SER A 363 23.59 28.41 1.32
C SER A 363 24.19 28.84 -0.02
N ALA A 364 23.97 30.12 -0.39
CA ALA A 364 24.61 30.74 -1.54
C ALA A 364 26.14 30.80 -1.38
N ALA A 365 26.66 31.09 -0.17
CA ALA A 365 28.10 31.20 0.07
C ALA A 365 28.83 29.84 0.13
N GLU A 366 28.19 28.79 0.65
CA GLU A 366 28.78 27.44 0.75
C GLU A 366 28.85 26.74 -0.63
N LEU A 367 27.85 26.94 -1.50
CA LEU A 367 27.83 26.38 -2.86
C LEU A 367 28.55 27.26 -3.91
N MET A 368 28.79 28.55 -3.62
CA MET A 368 29.70 29.40 -4.40
C MET A 368 31.18 29.18 -4.05
N THR A 369 31.54 28.05 -3.46
CA THR A 369 32.94 27.68 -3.25
C THR A 369 33.62 27.40 -4.60
N ALA A 370 34.30 28.44 -5.10
CA ALA A 370 35.31 28.29 -6.15
C ALA A 370 36.33 27.20 -5.75
N PRO A 371 36.98 26.52 -6.72
CA PRO A 371 37.97 25.49 -6.44
C PRO A 371 39.01 25.98 -5.43
N ARG A 372 39.38 25.12 -4.47
CA ARG A 372 40.32 25.43 -3.37
C ARG A 372 41.51 26.23 -3.89
N GLY A 373 41.67 27.45 -3.37
CA GLY A 373 42.74 28.38 -3.75
C GLY A 373 42.29 29.64 -4.48
N THR A 374 40.99 29.82 -4.74
CA THR A 374 40.47 31.01 -5.44
C THR A 374 39.50 31.78 -4.54
N ASP A 375 39.87 33.01 -4.17
CA ASP A 375 38.97 33.95 -3.47
C ASP A 375 38.12 34.69 -4.51
N PRO A 376 36.77 34.59 -4.47
CA PRO A 376 35.89 35.30 -5.38
C PRO A 376 36.04 36.83 -5.31
N ARG A 377 36.57 37.36 -4.20
CA ARG A 377 36.86 38.81 -4.05
C ARG A 377 38.08 39.25 -4.84
N LEU A 378 38.99 38.34 -5.18
CA LEU A 378 40.20 38.60 -5.97
C LEU A 378 39.98 38.44 -7.49
N LEU A 379 38.80 38.00 -7.92
CA LEU A 379 38.40 37.92 -9.33
C LEU A 379 37.77 39.22 -9.86
N GLN A 380 38.17 40.38 -9.36
CA GLN A 380 38.10 41.61 -10.15
C GLN A 380 39.35 41.73 -11.05
N SER A 381 39.63 40.69 -11.85
CA SER A 381 40.65 40.77 -12.89
C SER A 381 39.96 41.01 -14.22
N THR A 382 40.08 42.22 -14.75
CA THR A 382 39.64 42.66 -16.08
C THR A 382 40.47 42.03 -17.23
N ARG A 383 40.91 40.78 -17.09
CA ARG A 383 41.70 40.08 -18.12
C ARG A 383 40.96 38.86 -18.66
N ARG A 384 40.39 39.05 -19.86
CA ARG A 384 39.68 38.04 -20.65
C ARG A 384 40.52 36.79 -20.87
N THR A 385 39.87 35.62 -20.78
CA THR A 385 40.53 34.32 -20.93
C THR A 385 40.76 33.95 -22.41
N THR A 386 41.66 33.00 -22.67
CA THR A 386 42.04 32.57 -24.03
C THR A 386 40.88 31.91 -24.79
N ASN A 387 39.94 31.28 -24.08
CA ASN A 387 38.72 30.70 -24.67
C ASN A 387 37.71 31.79 -25.06
N GLU A 388 37.50 32.81 -24.22
CA GLU A 388 36.67 33.97 -24.56
C GLU A 388 37.21 34.74 -25.78
N ARG A 389 38.54 34.79 -25.97
CA ARG A 389 39.13 35.36 -27.19
C ARG A 389 38.79 34.55 -28.45
N ARG A 390 38.63 33.24 -28.32
CA ARG A 390 38.34 32.35 -29.45
C ARG A 390 36.87 32.40 -29.83
N GLU A 391 35.96 32.37 -28.86
CA GLU A 391 34.51 32.54 -29.09
C GLU A 391 34.21 33.89 -29.72
N ARG A 392 34.75 34.98 -29.15
CA ARG A 392 34.53 36.34 -29.69
C ARG A 392 35.16 36.55 -31.06
N TYR A 393 36.20 35.78 -31.40
CA TYR A 393 36.76 35.76 -32.76
C TYR A 393 35.82 35.05 -33.73
N HIS A 394 35.24 33.92 -33.34
CA HIS A 394 34.25 33.20 -34.14
C HIS A 394 32.97 34.02 -34.35
N GLU A 395 32.41 34.62 -33.29
CA GLU A 395 31.25 35.52 -33.38
C GLU A 395 31.51 36.71 -34.32
N ARG A 396 32.71 37.29 -34.28
CA ARG A 396 33.06 38.40 -35.18
C ARG A 396 33.24 37.94 -36.62
N MET A 397 33.66 36.70 -36.85
CA MET A 397 33.77 36.13 -38.20
C MET A 397 32.40 35.78 -38.77
N ASP A 398 31.50 35.25 -37.94
CA ASP A 398 30.13 34.92 -38.31
C ASP A 398 29.33 36.19 -38.61
N ALA A 399 29.39 37.20 -37.74
CA ALA A 399 28.75 38.50 -38.00
C ALA A 399 29.28 39.21 -39.26
N LYS A 400 30.57 39.00 -39.61
CA LYS A 400 31.16 39.57 -40.83
C LYS A 400 30.78 38.77 -42.08
N ALA A 401 30.54 37.47 -41.94
CA ALA A 401 30.00 36.62 -43.01
C ALA A 401 28.54 36.98 -43.30
N ASP A 402 27.73 37.18 -42.25
CA ASP A 402 26.33 37.57 -42.35
C ASP A 402 26.18 38.95 -43.00
N ALA A 403 26.95 39.94 -42.55
CA ALA A 403 26.94 41.28 -43.17
C ALA A 403 27.38 41.26 -44.65
N ARG A 404 28.25 40.32 -45.05
CA ARG A 404 28.63 40.14 -46.46
C ARG A 404 27.52 39.50 -47.28
N ALA A 405 26.83 38.52 -46.71
CA ALA A 405 25.69 37.88 -47.34
C ALA A 405 24.54 38.87 -47.53
N GLU A 406 24.31 39.76 -46.55
CA GLU A 406 23.29 40.80 -46.61
C GLU A 406 23.62 41.86 -47.67
N LEU A 407 24.87 42.32 -47.75
CA LEU A 407 25.33 43.22 -48.83
C LEU A 407 25.30 42.57 -50.22
N GLU A 408 25.62 41.27 -50.35
CA GLU A 408 25.45 40.57 -51.62
C GLU A 408 23.98 40.40 -52.01
N ALA A 409 23.11 40.15 -51.03
CA ALA A 409 21.66 40.09 -51.24
C ALA A 409 21.10 41.47 -51.68
N GLU A 410 21.56 42.56 -51.06
CA GLU A 410 21.24 43.93 -51.50
C GLU A 410 21.81 44.24 -52.89
N ARG A 411 23.01 43.75 -53.22
CA ARG A 411 23.59 43.96 -54.56
C ARG A 411 22.86 43.16 -55.63
N LEU A 412 22.41 41.95 -55.31
CA LEU A 412 21.59 41.11 -56.18
C LEU A 412 20.18 41.69 -56.35
N SER A 413 19.59 42.26 -55.30
CA SER A 413 18.30 42.94 -55.37
C SER A 413 18.38 44.26 -56.16
N ALA A 414 19.44 45.05 -55.97
CA ALA A 414 19.71 46.26 -56.75
C ALA A 414 19.97 45.95 -58.24
N ARG A 415 20.62 44.82 -58.55
CA ARG A 415 20.83 44.35 -59.93
C ARG A 415 19.56 43.79 -60.57
N ALA A 416 18.65 43.22 -59.79
CA ALA A 416 17.32 42.79 -60.25
C ALA A 416 16.34 43.97 -60.43
N ALA A 417 16.56 45.09 -59.73
CA ALA A 417 15.71 46.28 -59.77
C ALA A 417 16.08 47.32 -60.87
N GLY A 418 17.12 47.08 -61.66
CA GLY A 418 17.37 47.84 -62.90
C GLY A 418 17.66 49.33 -62.73
N ILE A 419 18.46 49.73 -61.72
CA ILE A 419 18.92 51.11 -61.58
C ILE A 419 20.41 51.19 -61.99
N GLY A 420 20.65 51.70 -63.19
CA GLY A 420 21.99 51.98 -63.71
C GLY A 420 22.54 53.29 -63.15
N ALA A 421 23.80 53.27 -62.72
CA ALA A 421 24.58 54.46 -62.41
C ALA A 421 25.28 54.94 -63.70
N ASP A 422 24.90 56.13 -64.18
CA ASP A 422 25.67 56.93 -65.13
C ASP A 422 25.37 58.42 -64.85
N GLY A 423 26.39 59.27 -64.84
CA GLY A 423 26.23 60.72 -65.09
C GLY A 423 26.78 61.69 -64.06
N ASP A 424 28.10 61.84 -64.05
CA ASP A 424 28.95 63.02 -63.78
C ASP A 424 28.29 64.43 -63.76
N SER A 425 28.67 65.29 -62.79
CA SER A 425 29.15 66.67 -63.05
C SER A 425 29.51 67.46 -61.78
N SER A 426 30.76 67.99 -61.76
CA SER A 426 31.24 69.32 -61.29
C SER A 426 30.83 69.88 -59.91
N ALA A 427 31.59 70.69 -59.17
CA ALA A 427 32.97 71.16 -59.08
C ALA A 427 32.99 72.17 -57.89
N VAL A 428 34.19 72.56 -57.42
CA VAL A 428 34.50 73.70 -56.51
C VAL A 428 34.20 73.45 -55.02
N GLY A 429 35.05 73.72 -54.01
CA GLY A 429 36.39 74.31 -53.86
C GLY A 429 36.57 74.53 -52.33
N ALA A 430 37.65 74.07 -51.72
CA ALA A 430 38.78 74.88 -51.22
C ALA A 430 38.70 75.29 -49.73
N ALA A 431 39.87 75.14 -49.06
CA ALA A 431 40.30 75.64 -47.74
C ALA A 431 39.61 75.04 -46.49
N GLY A 432 40.27 74.72 -45.38
CA GLY A 432 41.63 75.00 -44.90
C GLY A 432 41.56 75.30 -43.40
N SER A 433 42.53 74.75 -42.64
CA SER A 433 42.99 75.11 -41.27
C SER A 433 41.99 75.01 -40.10
N ASP A 434 42.29 74.20 -39.07
CA ASP A 434 42.79 74.63 -37.74
C ASP A 434 41.62 75.13 -36.84
N VAL A 435 41.51 74.97 -35.52
CA VAL A 435 42.36 74.53 -34.42
C VAL A 435 41.42 74.51 -33.17
N GLU A 436 41.78 73.69 -32.17
CA GLU A 436 41.49 73.84 -30.72
C GLU A 436 40.09 73.72 -30.10
N ASP A 437 40.12 72.90 -29.04
CA ASP A 437 39.67 73.09 -27.66
C ASP A 437 38.18 73.17 -27.22
N GLU A 438 37.93 72.21 -26.32
CA GLU A 438 37.41 72.34 -24.95
C GLU A 438 35.97 72.81 -24.65
N ALA A 439 35.43 72.14 -23.62
CA ALA A 439 34.18 72.37 -22.90
C ALA A 439 32.89 72.05 -23.69
N ARG A 440 32.02 71.16 -23.21
CA ARG A 440 31.53 71.01 -21.83
C ARG A 440 30.87 69.66 -21.61
#